data_AF-A0A1H8P5R0-F1
#
_entry.id   AF-A0A1H8P5R0-F1
#
_cell.length_a   1.000
_cell.length_b   1.000
_cell.length_c   1.000
_cell.angle_alpha   90.00
_cell.angle_beta   90.00
_cell.angle_gamma   90.00
#
_symmetry.space_group_name_H-M   'P 1'
#
loop_
_entity.id
_entity.type
_entity.pdbx_description
1 polymer ?
#
loop_
_entity_poly.entity_id
_entity_poly.type
_entity_poly.pdbx_seq_one_letter_code
_entity_poly.pdbx_strand_id
1 'polypeptide(L)'
;MWNVSGHGAVLVAVLLALVCRVGLAQIGPRYVIDVNAAAGVAIVGAAQGSVQLVGKGLALIRFQGLRLLTVGADADAYSAESVRDWPAVDLVLVTPPSVGRYGGLAPLAALRRLPVILVEPSANATVPPLPPASPGRDDGPRYYPMQTWDALHLRKGRAKSKDKTWLRVTAMPGRPGTAQVAGFVLEMGEGRTSYRLYVGCEALAADEIEGLPLRLPGVDLALLPARDGPQLLPLARAAPAATGAAALTVAGYAFRAVRR
;
A
#
# COMPACT_ATOMS: atom_id res chain seq x y z
N MET A 1 -44.62 41.30 16.08
CA MET A 1 -43.24 40.90 16.43
C MET A 1 -43.02 39.49 15.93
N TRP A 2 -42.43 39.31 14.74
CA TRP A 2 -42.16 38.00 14.16
C TRP A 2 -40.67 37.69 14.28
N ASN A 3 -40.34 36.59 14.96
CA ASN A 3 -38.99 36.04 15.09
C ASN A 3 -38.56 35.42 13.75
N VAL A 4 -38.08 36.25 12.80
CA VAL A 4 -37.63 35.78 11.48
C VAL A 4 -36.13 35.43 11.47
N SER A 5 -35.38 35.79 12.52
CA SER A 5 -33.91 35.70 12.52
C SER A 5 -33.32 34.35 12.99
N GLY A 6 -34.12 33.47 13.62
CA GLY A 6 -33.60 32.22 14.18
C GLY A 6 -33.39 31.10 13.16
N HIS A 7 -34.26 31.00 12.15
CA HIS A 7 -34.22 29.89 11.20
C HIS A 7 -33.11 30.03 10.15
N GLY A 8 -32.78 31.26 9.74
CA GLY A 8 -31.66 31.52 8.83
C GLY A 8 -30.31 31.12 9.43
N ALA A 9 -30.08 31.41 10.71
CA ALA A 9 -28.85 31.05 11.40
C ALA A 9 -28.67 29.53 11.55
N VAL A 10 -29.77 28.81 11.86
CA VAL A 10 -29.75 27.33 11.97
C VAL A 10 -29.50 26.69 10.60
N LEU A 11 -30.14 27.19 9.53
CA LEU A 11 -29.95 26.66 8.18
C LEU A 11 -28.50 26.85 7.71
N VAL A 12 -27.91 28.03 7.96
CA VAL A 12 -26.51 28.32 7.61
C VAL A 12 -25.55 27.46 8.43
N ALA A 13 -25.79 27.25 9.72
CA ALA A 13 -24.96 26.39 10.56
C ALA A 13 -25.03 24.91 10.10
N VAL A 14 -26.22 24.43 9.72
CA VAL A 14 -26.39 23.06 9.18
C VAL A 14 -25.68 22.91 7.84
N LEU A 15 -25.84 23.87 6.92
CA LEU A 15 -25.15 23.87 5.63
C LEU A 15 -23.63 23.92 5.79
N LEU A 16 -23.13 24.79 6.69
CA LEU A 16 -21.70 24.89 6.97
C LEU A 16 -21.16 23.58 7.59
N ALA A 17 -21.89 22.98 8.53
CA ALA A 17 -21.52 21.70 9.11
C ALA A 17 -21.53 20.56 8.07
N LEU A 18 -22.45 20.59 7.11
CA LEU A 18 -22.54 19.60 6.03
C LEU A 18 -21.39 19.78 5.03
N VAL A 19 -21.07 21.02 4.66
CA VAL A 19 -19.91 21.35 3.80
C VAL A 19 -18.60 21.00 4.50
N CYS A 20 -18.45 21.29 5.80
CA CYS A 20 -17.28 20.90 6.58
C CYS A 20 -17.16 19.38 6.68
N ARG A 21 -18.26 18.64 6.85
CA ARG A 21 -18.24 17.17 6.85
C ARG A 21 -17.87 16.62 5.48
N VAL A 22 -18.42 17.15 4.38
CA VAL A 22 -18.10 16.69 3.02
C VAL A 22 -16.65 17.01 2.64
N GLY A 23 -16.14 18.18 3.04
CA GLY A 23 -14.75 18.58 2.79
C GLY A 23 -13.71 17.84 3.64
N LEU A 24 -14.06 17.43 4.86
CA LEU A 24 -13.18 16.64 5.74
C LEU A 24 -13.30 15.13 5.50
N ALA A 25 -14.44 14.61 5.04
CA ALA A 25 -14.66 13.19 4.78
C ALA A 25 -13.85 12.64 3.60
N GLN A 26 -13.25 13.51 2.78
CA GLN A 26 -12.37 13.09 1.68
C GLN A 26 -10.90 12.97 2.05
N ILE A 27 -10.51 13.31 3.29
CA ILE A 27 -9.14 13.16 3.78
C ILE A 27 -9.12 12.03 4.79
N GLY A 28 -8.87 10.81 4.31
CA GLY A 28 -8.67 9.64 5.15
C GLY A 28 -7.55 9.80 6.18
N PRO A 29 -7.51 8.97 7.23
CA PRO A 29 -6.45 8.99 8.24
C PRO A 29 -5.06 8.98 7.60
N ARG A 30 -4.18 9.83 8.15
CA ARG A 30 -2.76 9.91 7.75
C ARG A 30 -1.91 9.25 8.82
N TYR A 31 -1.40 8.07 8.52
CA TYR A 31 -0.51 7.36 9.43
C TYR A 31 0.94 7.79 9.18
N VAL A 32 1.71 8.01 10.24
CA VAL A 32 3.14 8.35 10.14
C VAL A 32 3.95 7.33 10.92
N ILE A 33 4.93 6.71 10.28
CA ILE A 33 5.82 5.71 10.87
C ILE A 33 7.27 6.15 10.68
N ASP A 34 8.02 6.25 11.77
CA ASP A 34 9.48 6.40 11.72
C ASP A 34 10.14 5.04 12.02
N VAL A 35 10.90 4.52 11.05
CA VAL A 35 11.67 3.28 11.19
C VAL A 35 13.14 3.64 11.38
N ASN A 36 13.69 3.25 12.53
CA ASN A 36 15.12 3.36 12.78
C ASN A 36 15.87 2.38 11.88
N ALA A 37 16.84 2.88 11.11
CA ALA A 37 17.72 2.02 10.33
C ALA A 37 18.57 1.16 11.29
N ALA A 38 18.36 -0.15 11.30
CA ALA A 38 19.32 -1.08 11.87
C ALA A 38 20.64 -0.97 11.08
N ALA A 39 21.78 -1.06 11.76
CA ALA A 39 23.09 -1.02 11.13
C ALA A 39 23.22 -2.22 10.15
N GLY A 40 23.00 -1.96 8.86
CA GLY A 40 22.94 -2.98 7.83
C GLY A 40 23.38 -2.40 6.49
N VAL A 41 24.23 -3.18 5.83
CA VAL A 41 25.09 -2.89 4.67
C VAL A 41 24.50 -1.93 3.63
N ALA A 42 25.22 -0.83 3.38
CA ALA A 42 24.96 0.05 2.24
C ALA A 42 25.13 -0.76 0.95
N ILE A 43 24.07 -0.88 0.15
CA ILE A 43 24.15 -1.50 -1.17
C ILE A 43 24.80 -0.47 -2.10
N VAL A 44 26.10 -0.66 -2.37
CA VAL A 44 26.83 0.04 -3.42
C VAL A 44 26.66 -0.77 -4.71
N GLY A 45 25.81 -0.31 -5.64
CA GLY A 45 25.70 -0.93 -6.97
C GLY A 45 24.42 -0.62 -7.76
N ALA A 46 24.58 0.16 -8.85
CA ALA A 46 23.80 0.38 -10.08
C ALA A 46 22.25 0.55 -10.08
N ALA A 47 21.47 -0.11 -9.22
CA ALA A 47 20.01 0.04 -9.15
C ALA A 47 19.59 0.65 -7.81
N GLN A 48 18.79 1.72 -7.85
CA GLN A 48 18.30 2.40 -6.64
C GLN A 48 17.18 1.61 -5.94
N GLY A 49 16.48 0.74 -6.68
CA GLY A 49 15.51 -0.19 -6.13
C GLY A 49 15.27 -1.42 -6.99
N SER A 50 14.53 -2.38 -6.45
CA SER A 50 14.14 -3.61 -7.13
C SER A 50 12.81 -4.18 -6.63
N VAL A 51 12.19 -5.01 -7.46
CA VAL A 51 11.03 -5.85 -7.12
C VAL A 51 11.40 -7.30 -7.46
N GLN A 52 11.29 -8.23 -6.52
CA GLN A 52 11.71 -9.62 -6.69
C GLN A 52 10.67 -10.59 -6.15
N LEU A 53 10.48 -11.73 -6.82
CA LEU A 53 9.75 -12.86 -6.24
C LEU A 53 10.64 -13.53 -5.20
N VAL A 54 10.18 -13.62 -3.96
CA VAL A 54 10.94 -14.25 -2.84
C VAL A 54 10.25 -15.49 -2.27
N GLY A 55 9.11 -15.86 -2.83
CA GLY A 55 8.32 -17.01 -2.44
C GLY A 55 7.03 -17.07 -3.26
N LYS A 56 6.27 -18.15 -3.12
CA LYS A 56 4.97 -18.31 -3.82
C LYS A 56 4.00 -17.21 -3.38
N GLY A 57 3.76 -16.24 -4.25
CA GLY A 57 2.89 -15.09 -3.97
C GLY A 57 3.51 -14.00 -3.08
N LEU A 58 4.84 -14.03 -2.85
CA LEU A 58 5.57 -12.99 -2.12
C LEU A 58 6.41 -12.15 -3.08
N ALA A 59 6.16 -10.84 -3.11
CA ALA A 59 7.06 -9.90 -3.77
C ALA A 59 7.78 -9.02 -2.74
N LEU A 60 9.11 -8.98 -2.83
CA LEU A 60 9.96 -8.11 -2.05
C LEU A 60 10.31 -6.87 -2.87
N ILE A 61 9.94 -5.71 -2.35
CA ILE A 61 10.28 -4.40 -2.93
C ILE A 61 11.40 -3.80 -2.08
N ARG A 62 12.48 -3.36 -2.73
CA ARG A 62 13.63 -2.73 -2.07
C ARG A 62 13.87 -1.37 -2.67
N PHE A 63 14.14 -0.37 -1.84
CA PHE A 63 14.50 0.97 -2.29
C PHE A 63 15.37 1.67 -1.26
N GLN A 64 16.63 1.98 -1.58
CA GLN A 64 17.55 2.71 -0.69
C GLN A 64 17.55 2.22 0.77
N GLY A 65 17.63 0.89 0.95
CA GLY A 65 17.62 0.25 2.26
C GLY A 65 16.23 0.03 2.89
N LEU A 66 15.17 0.63 2.36
CA LEU A 66 13.78 0.28 2.69
C LEU A 66 13.41 -1.06 2.06
N ARG A 67 12.71 -1.92 2.81
CA ARG A 67 12.24 -3.24 2.38
C ARG A 67 10.76 -3.39 2.69
N LEU A 68 9.96 -3.67 1.66
CA LEU A 68 8.52 -3.91 1.78
C LEU A 68 8.22 -5.31 1.25
N LEU A 69 7.37 -6.06 1.96
CA LEU A 69 6.86 -7.34 1.49
C LEU A 69 5.41 -7.18 1.08
N THR A 70 5.06 -7.55 -0.15
CA THR A 70 3.65 -7.64 -0.59
C THR A 70 3.24 -9.11 -0.63
N VAL A 71 2.06 -9.41 -0.10
CA VAL A 71 1.51 -10.78 -0.05
C VAL A 71 0.00 -10.74 -0.27
N GLY A 72 -0.50 -11.63 -1.11
CA GLY A 72 -1.94 -11.89 -1.21
C GLY A 72 -2.42 -12.70 -0.02
N ALA A 73 -3.53 -12.32 0.60
CA ALA A 73 -4.09 -13.06 1.72
C ALA A 73 -4.49 -14.50 1.33
N ASP A 74 -4.63 -14.80 0.04
CA ASP A 74 -4.90 -16.12 -0.51
C ASP A 74 -3.65 -16.92 -0.95
N ALA A 75 -2.46 -16.33 -0.84
CA ALA A 75 -1.20 -16.99 -1.20
C ALA A 75 -0.83 -18.08 -0.18
N ASP A 76 -0.22 -19.17 -0.64
CA ASP A 76 0.30 -20.23 0.25
C ASP A 76 1.26 -19.67 1.32
N ALA A 77 2.00 -18.62 0.98
CA ALA A 77 2.90 -17.92 1.88
C ALA A 77 2.19 -17.19 3.03
N TYR A 78 0.88 -16.95 2.94
CA TYR A 78 0.03 -16.37 3.98
C TYR A 78 -0.52 -17.47 4.92
N SER A 79 0.39 -18.19 5.57
CA SER A 79 0.10 -19.26 6.53
C SER A 79 0.90 -19.08 7.82
N ALA A 80 0.41 -19.61 8.94
CA ALA A 80 1.06 -19.44 10.24
C ALA A 80 2.47 -20.05 10.29
N GLU A 81 2.69 -21.08 9.49
CA GLU A 81 3.97 -21.75 9.27
C GLU A 81 4.89 -20.87 8.42
N SER A 82 4.43 -20.42 7.25
CA SER A 82 5.27 -19.70 6.28
C SER A 82 5.65 -18.29 6.72
N VAL A 83 4.81 -17.61 7.50
CA VAL A 83 5.07 -16.24 7.99
C VAL A 83 6.36 -16.15 8.81
N ARG A 84 6.74 -17.24 9.48
CA ARG A 84 7.97 -17.30 10.30
C ARG A 84 9.24 -17.24 9.46
N ASP A 85 9.16 -17.68 8.21
CA ASP A 85 10.27 -17.76 7.26
C ASP A 85 10.32 -16.56 6.31
N TRP A 86 9.43 -15.58 6.48
CA TRP A 86 9.43 -14.36 5.67
C TRP A 86 10.74 -13.58 5.85
N PRO A 87 11.25 -12.95 4.78
CA PRO A 87 12.44 -12.13 4.89
C PRO A 87 12.20 -10.96 5.85
N ALA A 88 13.26 -10.54 6.54
CA ALA A 88 13.19 -9.33 7.36
C ALA A 88 12.83 -8.11 6.49
N VAL A 89 11.75 -7.42 6.85
CA VAL A 89 11.24 -6.24 6.14
C VAL A 89 10.88 -5.12 7.13
N ASP A 90 10.64 -3.92 6.60
CA ASP A 90 10.24 -2.75 7.40
C ASP A 90 8.71 -2.55 7.40
N LEU A 91 8.01 -3.12 6.42
CA LEU A 91 6.58 -2.98 6.20
C LEU A 91 6.05 -4.20 5.43
N VAL A 92 4.88 -4.69 5.82
CA VAL A 92 4.12 -5.68 5.05
C VAL A 92 2.88 -5.01 4.46
N LEU A 93 2.57 -5.30 3.21
CA LEU A 93 1.33 -4.94 2.54
C LEU A 93 0.58 -6.23 2.19
N VAL A 94 -0.58 -6.42 2.81
CA VAL A 94 -1.45 -7.56 2.57
C VAL A 94 -2.57 -7.13 1.63
N THR A 95 -2.64 -7.71 0.44
CA THR A 95 -3.77 -7.52 -0.47
C THR A 95 -4.90 -8.49 -0.10
N PRO A 96 -6.17 -8.11 -0.30
CA PRO A 96 -7.29 -9.00 -0.01
C PRO A 96 -7.19 -10.29 -0.84
N PRO A 97 -7.85 -11.38 -0.39
CA PRO A 97 -7.83 -12.63 -1.12
C PRO A 97 -8.60 -12.50 -2.43
N SER A 98 -8.01 -12.97 -3.54
CA SER A 98 -8.65 -13.01 -4.86
C SER A 98 -9.78 -14.04 -4.90
N VAL A 99 -9.67 -15.08 -4.06
CA VAL A 99 -10.64 -16.17 -3.90
C VAL A 99 -10.80 -16.44 -2.40
N GLY A 100 -12.02 -16.63 -1.91
CA GLY A 100 -12.38 -16.70 -0.48
C GLY A 100 -11.84 -17.90 0.33
N ARG A 101 -10.58 -18.29 0.11
CA ARG A 101 -9.94 -19.49 0.67
C ARG A 101 -9.27 -19.25 2.01
N TYR A 102 -8.69 -18.06 2.21
CA TYR A 102 -7.97 -17.69 3.42
C TYR A 102 -8.43 -16.29 3.85
N GLY A 103 -9.32 -16.25 4.84
CA GLY A 103 -9.79 -15.02 5.46
C GLY A 103 -9.13 -14.81 6.81
N GLY A 104 -8.90 -13.55 7.19
CA GLY A 104 -8.51 -13.16 8.54
C GLY A 104 -7.01 -12.90 8.75
N LEU A 105 -6.67 -12.57 9.99
CA LEU A 105 -5.36 -12.01 10.38
C LEU A 105 -4.49 -13.00 11.17
N ALA A 106 -4.98 -14.22 11.40
CA ALA A 106 -4.31 -15.21 12.24
C ALA A 106 -2.86 -15.52 11.82
N PRO A 107 -2.53 -15.69 10.52
CA PRO A 107 -1.15 -15.91 10.09
C PRO A 107 -0.18 -14.80 10.54
N LEU A 108 -0.67 -13.56 10.63
CA LEU A 108 0.14 -12.39 10.95
C LEU A 108 0.43 -12.24 12.45
N ALA A 109 -0.22 -13.01 13.32
CA ALA A 109 -0.02 -12.94 14.77
C ALA A 109 1.43 -13.25 15.18
N ALA A 110 2.18 -13.98 14.35
CA ALA A 110 3.60 -14.28 14.57
C ALA A 110 4.53 -13.07 14.30
N LEU A 111 4.06 -12.05 13.59
CA LEU A 111 4.86 -10.87 13.24
C LEU A 111 4.97 -9.94 14.44
N ARG A 112 6.18 -9.75 14.96
CA ARG A 112 6.39 -8.90 16.14
C ARG A 112 6.65 -7.45 15.77
N ARG A 113 5.79 -6.54 16.23
CA ARG A 113 5.92 -5.08 16.08
C ARG A 113 6.03 -4.56 14.64
N LEU A 114 5.82 -5.42 13.66
CA LEU A 114 5.95 -5.09 12.25
C LEU A 114 4.71 -4.31 11.78
N PRO A 115 4.88 -3.17 11.10
CA PRO A 115 3.79 -2.49 10.42
C PRO A 115 3.18 -3.36 9.32
N VAL A 116 1.86 -3.51 9.35
CA VAL A 116 1.09 -4.27 8.35
C VAL A 116 -0.03 -3.38 7.81
N ILE A 117 0.02 -3.08 6.52
CA ILE A 117 -1.06 -2.42 5.79
C ILE A 117 -1.99 -3.48 5.23
N LEU A 118 -3.28 -3.21 5.33
CA LEU A 118 -4.35 -4.05 4.80
C LEU A 118 -5.54 -3.18 4.40
N VAL A 119 -6.39 -3.70 3.52
CA VAL A 119 -7.68 -3.05 3.21
C VAL A 119 -8.60 -3.16 4.42
N GLU A 120 -9.23 -2.07 4.82
CA GLU A 120 -10.21 -2.12 5.91
C GLU A 120 -11.37 -3.07 5.53
N PRO A 121 -11.68 -4.09 6.35
CA PRO A 121 -12.83 -4.94 6.11
C PRO A 121 -14.09 -4.09 6.13
N SER A 122 -14.91 -4.17 5.08
CA SER A 122 -16.22 -3.51 5.07
C SER A 122 -17.04 -3.99 6.28
N ALA A 123 -17.85 -3.12 6.89
CA ALA A 123 -18.67 -3.46 8.07
C ALA A 123 -19.64 -4.65 7.85
N ASN A 124 -19.92 -5.00 6.58
CA ASN A 124 -20.72 -6.16 6.19
C ASN A 124 -19.91 -7.45 5.99
N ALA A 125 -18.58 -7.40 6.11
CA ALA A 125 -17.73 -8.57 5.99
C ALA A 125 -17.73 -9.35 7.31
N THR A 126 -17.91 -10.66 7.23
CA THR A 126 -17.80 -11.62 8.35
C THR A 126 -16.35 -11.80 8.84
N VAL A 127 -15.54 -10.75 8.77
CA VAL A 127 -14.16 -10.74 9.26
C VAL A 127 -14.22 -10.13 10.67
N PRO A 128 -13.64 -10.79 11.69
CA PRO A 128 -13.61 -10.22 13.02
C PRO A 128 -13.01 -8.81 12.98
N PRO A 129 -13.57 -7.84 13.73
CA PRO A 129 -13.06 -6.49 13.77
C PRO A 129 -11.57 -6.51 14.11
N LEU A 130 -10.79 -5.67 13.41
CA LEU A 130 -9.37 -5.53 13.69
C LEU A 130 -9.18 -5.25 15.19
N PRO A 131 -8.22 -5.93 15.84
CA PRO A 131 -7.95 -5.65 17.23
C PRO A 131 -7.58 -4.16 17.35
N PRO A 132 -8.18 -3.41 18.29
CA PRO A 132 -7.84 -2.01 18.48
C PRO A 132 -6.34 -1.92 18.74
N ALA A 133 -5.67 -0.95 18.13
CA ALA A 133 -4.29 -0.59 18.45
C ALA A 133 -4.24 -0.33 19.96
N SER A 134 -3.82 -1.33 20.72
CA SER A 134 -3.84 -1.29 22.18
C SER A 134 -2.47 -0.81 22.63
N PRO A 135 -2.30 0.45 23.05
CA PRO A 135 -1.03 0.91 23.56
C PRO A 135 -0.78 0.22 24.91
N GLY A 136 -0.01 -0.88 24.90
CA GLY A 136 0.44 -1.49 26.15
C GLY A 136 0.54 -3.01 26.21
N ARG A 137 0.32 -3.77 25.11
CA ARG A 137 0.50 -5.24 25.10
C ARG A 137 1.41 -5.72 23.96
N ASP A 138 2.40 -4.88 23.64
CA ASP A 138 2.89 -4.56 22.29
C ASP A 138 3.92 -5.54 21.66
N ASP A 139 3.65 -6.85 21.68
CA ASP A 139 4.49 -7.84 21.00
C ASP A 139 3.96 -8.29 19.62
N GLY A 140 2.71 -7.98 19.28
CA GLY A 140 2.07 -8.34 18.00
C GLY A 140 2.33 -7.34 16.86
N PRO A 141 1.79 -7.58 15.66
CA PRO A 141 1.91 -6.68 14.52
C PRO A 141 1.12 -5.39 14.74
N ARG A 142 1.52 -4.32 14.05
CA ARG A 142 0.82 -3.03 14.06
C ARG A 142 0.02 -2.89 12.79
N TYR A 143 -1.29 -3.07 12.88
CA TYR A 143 -2.18 -3.01 11.72
C TYR A 143 -2.53 -1.56 11.36
N TYR A 144 -2.52 -1.29 10.06
CA TYR A 144 -2.91 -0.04 9.44
C TYR A 144 -3.99 -0.34 8.39
N PRO A 145 -5.27 -0.47 8.81
CA PRO A 145 -6.37 -0.62 7.88
C PRO A 145 -6.50 0.65 7.04
N MET A 146 -6.65 0.46 5.72
CA MET A 146 -6.77 1.53 4.75
C MET A 146 -8.14 1.49 4.08
N GLN A 147 -8.80 2.63 4.05
CA GLN A 147 -9.91 2.94 3.16
C GLN A 147 -9.41 3.63 1.91
N THR A 148 -10.27 3.75 0.91
CA THR A 148 -9.99 4.52 -0.30
C THR A 148 -9.54 5.94 0.05
N TRP A 149 -8.42 6.37 -0.55
CA TRP A 149 -7.72 7.65 -0.33
C TRP A 149 -6.95 7.78 0.98
N ASP A 150 -6.95 6.77 1.85
CA ASP A 150 -6.06 6.75 3.01
C ASP A 150 -4.60 6.78 2.57
N ALA A 151 -3.78 7.43 3.38
CA ALA A 151 -2.35 7.53 3.14
C ALA A 151 -1.54 7.16 4.38
N LEU A 152 -0.50 6.36 4.18
CA LEU A 152 0.50 6.06 5.19
C LEU A 152 1.86 6.58 4.73
N HIS A 153 2.51 7.34 5.59
CA HIS A 153 3.82 7.90 5.39
C HIS A 153 4.82 7.19 6.28
N LEU A 154 5.81 6.55 5.68
CA LEU A 154 6.90 5.90 6.39
C LEU A 154 8.20 6.63 6.06
N ARG A 155 9.02 6.88 7.08
CA ARG A 155 10.37 7.43 6.91
C ARG A 155 11.37 6.46 7.50
N LYS A 156 12.48 6.26 6.78
CA LYS A 156 13.60 5.43 7.22
C LYS A 156 14.90 6.20 7.10
N GLY A 157 15.71 6.13 8.15
CA GLY A 157 17.02 6.78 8.21
C GLY A 157 17.26 7.54 9.52
N ARG A 158 18.52 7.89 9.77
CA ARG A 158 18.91 8.55 11.03
C ARG A 158 18.26 9.93 11.16
N ALA A 159 17.86 10.31 12.37
CA ALA A 159 17.15 11.56 12.65
C ALA A 159 17.83 12.82 12.07
N LYS A 160 19.18 12.83 12.03
CA LYS A 160 20.01 13.94 11.53
C LYS A 160 20.49 13.78 10.08
N SER A 161 20.10 12.72 9.36
CA SER A 161 20.47 12.54 7.94
C SER A 161 19.69 13.53 7.07
N LYS A 162 20.40 14.20 6.16
CA LYS A 162 19.81 15.08 5.13
C LYS A 162 19.06 14.27 4.07
N ASP A 163 19.53 13.05 3.82
CA ASP A 163 18.95 12.10 2.89
C ASP A 163 18.23 11.03 3.72
N LYS A 164 16.91 11.17 3.85
CA LYS A 164 16.03 10.17 4.45
C LYS A 164 15.20 9.54 3.36
N THR A 165 15.23 8.22 3.28
CA THR A 165 14.32 7.45 2.46
C THR A 165 12.91 7.61 3.02
N TRP A 166 11.95 7.86 2.15
CA TRP A 166 10.55 7.97 2.51
C TRP A 166 9.71 7.09 1.60
N LEU A 167 8.57 6.67 2.13
CA LEU A 167 7.53 5.93 1.44
C LEU A 167 6.20 6.62 1.75
N ARG A 168 5.41 6.84 0.71
CA ARG A 168 3.99 7.16 0.83
C ARG A 168 3.19 6.03 0.18
N VAL A 169 2.35 5.38 0.97
CA VAL A 169 1.38 4.40 0.51
C VAL A 169 0.03 5.10 0.43
N THR A 170 -0.63 5.06 -0.73
CA THR A 170 -1.97 5.62 -0.91
C THR A 170 -2.91 4.53 -1.40
N ALA A 171 -4.00 4.29 -0.69
CA ALA A 171 -5.04 3.37 -1.12
C ALA A 171 -5.88 4.01 -2.24
N MET A 172 -5.96 3.33 -3.39
CA MET A 172 -6.59 3.86 -4.59
C MET A 172 -8.02 3.35 -4.75
N PRO A 173 -8.94 4.19 -5.25
CA PRO A 173 -10.30 3.76 -5.54
C PRO A 173 -10.33 2.71 -6.65
N GLY A 174 -11.27 1.79 -6.52
CA GLY A 174 -11.72 0.96 -7.64
C GLY A 174 -12.56 1.70 -8.66
N ARG A 175 -13.35 0.94 -9.41
CA ARG A 175 -14.25 1.50 -10.42
C ARG A 175 -15.26 2.45 -9.75
N PRO A 176 -15.74 3.48 -10.46
CA PRO A 176 -16.84 4.29 -9.95
C PRO A 176 -18.00 3.39 -9.50
N GLY A 177 -18.48 3.58 -8.27
CA GLY A 177 -19.54 2.76 -7.68
C GLY A 177 -19.07 1.55 -6.87
N THR A 178 -17.77 1.26 -6.82
CA THR A 178 -17.22 0.27 -5.88
C THR A 178 -16.66 0.98 -4.64
N ALA A 179 -17.11 0.59 -3.44
CA ALA A 179 -16.57 1.09 -2.17
C ALA A 179 -15.24 0.43 -1.78
N GLN A 180 -14.52 -0.14 -2.75
CA GLN A 180 -13.38 -1.03 -2.51
C GLN A 180 -12.05 -0.42 -2.95
N VAL A 181 -11.01 -0.67 -2.16
CA VAL A 181 -9.63 -0.32 -2.50
C VAL A 181 -9.14 -1.25 -3.60
N ALA A 182 -8.96 -0.74 -4.82
CA ALA A 182 -8.50 -1.56 -5.95
C ALA A 182 -7.00 -1.86 -5.93
N GLY A 183 -6.24 -1.09 -5.15
CA GLY A 183 -4.80 -1.24 -5.03
C GLY A 183 -4.17 -0.11 -4.24
N PHE A 184 -2.85 -0.12 -4.21
CA PHE A 184 -2.05 0.86 -3.47
C PHE A 184 -0.99 1.48 -4.38
N VAL A 185 -0.89 2.81 -4.39
CA VAL A 185 0.27 3.49 -4.97
C VAL A 185 1.34 3.64 -3.89
N LEU A 186 2.49 3.05 -4.14
CA LEU A 186 3.72 3.17 -3.37
C LEU A 186 4.61 4.20 -4.04
N GLU A 187 4.74 5.36 -3.43
CA GLU A 187 5.71 6.36 -3.84
C GLU A 187 6.91 6.31 -2.90
N MET A 188 8.04 5.85 -3.42
CA MET A 188 9.29 5.70 -2.68
C MET A 188 10.27 6.75 -3.16
N GLY A 189 10.92 7.46 -2.24
CA GLY A 189 11.83 8.53 -2.64
C GLY A 189 12.93 8.83 -1.64
N GLU A 190 13.89 9.59 -2.13
CA GLU A 190 15.02 10.13 -1.38
C GLU A 190 15.37 11.48 -2.01
N GLY A 191 15.40 12.53 -1.19
CA GLY A 191 15.59 13.91 -1.68
C GLY A 191 14.55 14.29 -2.74
N ARG A 192 15.00 14.57 -3.97
CA ARG A 192 14.17 15.01 -5.12
C ARG A 192 13.87 13.91 -6.13
N THR A 193 14.30 12.68 -5.84
CA THR A 193 14.05 11.53 -6.72
C THR A 193 13.02 10.61 -6.10
N SER A 194 12.13 10.07 -6.92
CA SER A 194 11.11 9.12 -6.49
C SER A 194 10.79 8.08 -7.58
N TYR A 195 10.23 6.97 -7.15
CA TYR A 195 9.71 5.91 -8.01
C TYR A 195 8.30 5.54 -7.53
N ARG A 196 7.36 5.41 -8.46
CA ARG A 196 5.96 5.12 -8.16
C ARG A 196 5.60 3.73 -8.65
N LEU A 197 5.19 2.86 -7.73
CA LEU A 197 4.76 1.50 -8.01
C LEU A 197 3.30 1.32 -7.57
N TYR A 198 2.45 0.78 -8.45
CA TYR A 198 1.09 0.37 -8.09
C TYR A 198 1.06 -1.11 -7.71
N VAL A 199 0.43 -1.47 -6.59
CA VAL A 199 0.15 -2.85 -6.20
C VAL A 199 -1.35 -3.09 -6.32
N GLY A 200 -1.77 -3.94 -7.25
CA GLY A 200 -3.17 -4.29 -7.44
C GLY A 200 -3.69 -5.25 -6.36
N CYS A 201 -4.95 -5.08 -5.96
CA CYS A 201 -5.64 -5.98 -5.04
C CYS A 201 -6.36 -7.12 -5.76
N GLU A 202 -6.71 -6.94 -7.03
CA GLU A 202 -7.53 -7.89 -7.80
C GLU A 202 -6.91 -8.12 -9.19
N ALA A 203 -7.16 -9.30 -9.74
CA ALA A 203 -6.78 -9.61 -11.11
C ALA A 203 -7.63 -8.78 -12.07
N LEU A 204 -6.97 -8.18 -13.06
CA LEU A 204 -7.61 -7.29 -14.04
C LEU A 204 -7.79 -8.00 -15.38
N ALA A 205 -8.89 -7.70 -16.06
CA ALA A 205 -9.08 -8.09 -17.46
C ALA A 205 -8.15 -7.31 -18.41
N ALA A 206 -8.00 -7.77 -19.64
CA ALA A 206 -7.06 -7.18 -20.60
C ALA A 206 -7.36 -5.70 -20.92
N ASP A 207 -8.64 -5.36 -21.12
CA ASP A 207 -9.12 -3.99 -21.34
C ASP A 207 -8.86 -3.08 -20.14
N GLU A 208 -8.97 -3.61 -18.93
CA GLU A 208 -8.63 -2.87 -17.72
C GLU A 208 -7.14 -2.58 -17.59
N ILE A 209 -6.31 -3.55 -17.96
CA ILE A 209 -4.85 -3.41 -18.02
C ILE A 209 -4.47 -2.30 -19.01
N GLU A 210 -5.09 -2.27 -20.19
CA GLU A 210 -4.88 -1.22 -21.20
C GLU A 210 -5.27 0.17 -20.68
N GLY A 211 -6.30 0.26 -19.83
CA GLY A 211 -6.75 1.51 -19.22
C GLY A 211 -5.90 2.01 -18.03
N LEU A 212 -4.99 1.18 -17.48
CA LEU A 212 -4.22 1.53 -16.28
C LEU A 212 -3.40 2.82 -16.41
N PRO A 213 -2.64 3.07 -17.50
CA PRO A 213 -1.85 4.30 -17.64
C PRO A 213 -2.69 5.58 -17.54
N LEU A 214 -3.93 5.54 -18.01
CA LEU A 214 -4.86 6.67 -17.93
C LEU A 214 -5.41 6.85 -16.51
N ARG A 215 -5.69 5.75 -15.80
CA ARG A 215 -6.19 5.76 -14.42
C ARG A 215 -5.14 6.13 -13.39
N LEU A 216 -3.86 5.80 -13.66
CA LEU A 216 -2.75 5.93 -12.73
C LEU A 216 -1.63 6.82 -13.29
N PRO A 217 -1.91 8.11 -13.56
CA PRO A 217 -0.95 9.00 -14.19
C PRO A 217 0.32 9.14 -13.35
N GLY A 218 1.46 8.91 -14.00
CA GLY A 218 2.78 9.06 -13.40
C GLY A 218 3.24 7.88 -12.54
N VAL A 219 2.48 6.79 -12.44
CA VAL A 219 3.00 5.51 -11.93
C VAL A 219 3.99 4.93 -12.94
N ASP A 220 5.11 4.41 -12.44
CA ASP A 220 6.19 3.88 -13.27
C ASP A 220 6.01 2.38 -13.57
N LEU A 221 5.51 1.62 -12.60
CA LEU A 221 5.35 0.16 -12.66
C LEU A 221 4.08 -0.27 -11.92
N ALA A 222 3.37 -1.26 -12.44
CA ALA A 222 2.31 -1.96 -11.72
C ALA A 222 2.75 -3.40 -11.41
N LEU A 223 2.48 -3.84 -10.18
CA LEU A 223 2.55 -5.20 -9.68
C LEU A 223 1.12 -5.70 -9.54
N LEU A 224 0.71 -6.60 -10.43
CA LEU A 224 -0.65 -7.09 -10.54
C LEU A 224 -0.73 -8.54 -10.07
N PRO A 225 -1.76 -8.93 -9.31
CA PRO A 225 -2.01 -10.34 -9.03
C PRO A 225 -2.46 -11.03 -10.32
N ALA A 226 -1.97 -12.25 -10.56
CA ALA A 226 -2.45 -13.10 -11.63
C ALA A 226 -2.47 -14.57 -11.18
N ARG A 227 -3.18 -15.40 -11.94
CA ARG A 227 -3.42 -16.83 -11.62
C ARG A 227 -2.13 -17.60 -11.37
N ASP A 228 -1.10 -17.35 -12.17
CA ASP A 228 0.18 -18.09 -12.13
C ASP A 228 1.26 -17.36 -11.30
N GLY A 229 0.85 -16.34 -10.52
CA GLY A 229 1.73 -15.52 -9.70
C GLY A 229 1.71 -14.04 -10.10
N PRO A 230 2.37 -13.17 -9.31
CA PRO A 230 2.38 -11.74 -9.56
C PRO A 230 3.04 -11.39 -10.90
N GLN A 231 2.48 -10.39 -11.60
CA GLN A 231 3.00 -9.88 -12.86
C GLN A 231 3.39 -8.41 -12.73
N LEU A 232 4.40 -8.02 -13.50
CA LEU A 232 4.89 -6.65 -13.64
C LEU A 232 4.44 -6.06 -14.97
N LEU A 233 3.92 -4.84 -14.91
CA LEU A 233 3.51 -4.07 -16.07
C LEU A 233 4.16 -2.68 -16.01
N PRO A 234 5.13 -2.37 -16.86
CA PRO A 234 5.66 -1.01 -16.99
C PRO A 234 4.55 -0.06 -17.46
N LEU A 235 4.34 1.05 -16.75
CA LEU A 235 3.32 2.07 -17.08
C LEU A 235 3.96 3.36 -17.62
N ALA A 236 5.19 3.68 -17.20
CA ALA A 236 5.92 4.84 -17.71
C ALA A 236 6.74 4.51 -18.96
N ARG A 237 6.82 5.51 -19.84
CA ARG A 237 7.46 5.51 -21.17
C ARG A 237 8.97 5.21 -21.22
N ALA A 238 9.62 4.99 -20.07
CA ALA A 238 11.07 4.87 -19.95
C ALA A 238 11.63 3.44 -20.10
N ALA A 239 10.76 2.43 -20.16
CA ALA A 239 11.17 1.07 -20.51
C ALA A 239 11.13 0.88 -22.04
N PRO A 240 12.08 0.14 -22.66
CA PRO A 240 11.88 -0.35 -24.02
C PRO A 240 10.55 -1.10 -24.04
N ALA A 241 9.74 -0.89 -25.07
CA ALA A 241 8.38 -1.39 -25.21
C ALA A 241 8.30 -2.89 -24.86
N ALA A 242 8.07 -3.18 -23.58
CA ALA A 242 7.78 -4.52 -23.11
C ALA A 242 6.31 -4.73 -23.41
N THR A 243 6.06 -5.64 -24.35
CA THR A 243 4.73 -6.01 -24.82
C THR A 243 4.00 -6.74 -23.71
N GLY A 244 3.22 -6.00 -22.92
CA GLY A 244 2.31 -6.56 -21.91
C GLY A 244 2.93 -6.87 -20.54
N ALA A 245 2.09 -7.39 -19.65
CA ALA A 245 2.47 -7.78 -18.31
C ALA A 245 3.38 -9.03 -18.35
N ALA A 246 4.48 -9.01 -17.59
CA ALA A 246 5.44 -10.10 -17.50
C ALA A 246 5.43 -10.73 -16.11
N ALA A 247 5.60 -12.05 -15.99
CA ALA A 247 5.68 -12.70 -14.70
C ALA A 247 6.86 -12.18 -13.86
N LEU A 248 6.61 -11.90 -12.58
CA LEU A 248 7.68 -11.55 -11.63
C LEU A 248 8.49 -12.81 -11.32
N THR A 249 9.81 -12.71 -11.43
CA THR A 249 10.73 -13.82 -11.17
C THR A 249 11.66 -13.53 -9.99
N VAL A 250 12.43 -14.54 -9.58
CA VAL A 250 13.47 -14.41 -8.54
C VAL A 250 14.61 -13.48 -8.97
N ALA A 251 14.91 -13.40 -10.28
CA ALA A 251 15.84 -12.41 -10.80
C ALA A 251 15.35 -10.98 -10.53
N GLY A 252 14.02 -10.80 -10.59
CA GLY A 252 13.33 -9.56 -10.32
C GLY A 252 13.48 -8.50 -11.41
N TYR A 253 13.01 -7.32 -11.07
CA TYR A 253 13.01 -6.12 -11.89
C TYR A 253 13.72 -5.01 -11.13
N ALA A 254 14.85 -4.54 -11.67
CA ALA A 254 15.58 -3.41 -11.14
C ALA A 254 15.01 -2.10 -11.69
N PHE A 255 14.95 -1.07 -10.85
CA PHE A 255 14.48 0.24 -11.26
C PHE A 255 15.34 1.37 -10.69
N ARG A 256 15.19 2.55 -11.30
CA ARG A 256 15.87 3.78 -10.90
C ARG A 256 14.84 4.86 -10.61
N ALA A 257 15.02 5.58 -9.51
CA ALA A 257 14.17 6.71 -9.20
C ALA A 257 14.42 7.85 -10.19
N VAL A 258 13.33 8.53 -10.55
CA VAL A 258 13.35 9.67 -11.45
C VAL A 258 13.19 10.96 -10.66
N ARG A 259 13.76 12.05 -11.16
CA ARG A 259 13.54 13.36 -10.55
C ARG A 259 12.09 13.78 -10.77
N ARG A 260 11.39 14.15 -9.69
CA ARG A 260 10.02 14.66 -9.71
C ARG A 260 9.93 15.98 -8.95
#